data_AF-A0A940FLX9-F1
#
_entry.id   AF-A0A940FLX9-F1
#
_cell.length_a   1.000
_cell.length_b   1.000
_cell.length_c   1.000
_cell.angle_alpha   90.00
_cell.angle_beta   90.00
_cell.angle_gamma   90.00
#
_symmetry.space_group_name_H-M   'P 1'
#
loop_
_entity.id
_entity.type
_entity.pdbx_description
1 polymer ?
#
loop_
_entity_poly.entity_id
_entity_poly.type
_entity_poly.pdbx_seq_one_letter_code
_entity_poly.pdbx_strand_id
1 'polypeptide(L)'
;YYLAFLDAMNAPEVLFIDTGEYNGKIGNPIMVEAIDNFQVKDVRIEIFSKSGGLIEQGFAVQQKCTLYWKYKATKENPWVTGTRIVATAIDLPGNEQSMEIFI
;
A
#
# COMPACT_ATOMS: atom_id res chain seq x y z
N TYR A 1 26.89 -9.27 -21.02
CA TYR A 1 26.04 -9.23 -19.83
C TYR A 1 25.00 -8.15 -20.06
N TYR A 2 23.88 -8.48 -20.71
CA TYR A 2 22.94 -7.52 -21.29
C TYR A 2 21.48 -7.96 -21.09
N LEU A 3 21.19 -8.64 -19.97
CA LEU A 3 19.92 -9.38 -19.76
C LEU A 3 19.15 -8.99 -18.49
N ALA A 4 19.63 -8.02 -17.71
CA ALA A 4 18.90 -7.46 -16.56
C ALA A 4 18.29 -6.08 -16.84
N PHE A 5 18.44 -5.56 -18.07
CA PHE A 5 18.29 -4.14 -18.40
C PHE A 5 17.10 -3.81 -19.33
N LEU A 6 16.38 -4.83 -19.81
CA LEU A 6 15.07 -4.65 -20.45
C LEU A 6 14.01 -4.93 -19.40
N ASP A 7 13.84 -3.95 -18.51
CA ASP A 7 12.58 -3.55 -17.89
C ASP A 7 11.52 -4.65 -17.91
N ALA A 8 11.48 -5.40 -16.81
CA ALA A 8 10.33 -6.19 -16.43
C ALA A 8 9.08 -5.33 -16.69
N MET A 9 8.22 -5.81 -17.58
CA MET A 9 7.07 -5.10 -18.14
C MET A 9 6.40 -4.20 -17.09
N ASN A 10 6.64 -2.87 -17.16
CA ASN A 10 6.10 -1.80 -16.32
C ASN A 10 5.60 -2.25 -14.93
N ALA A 11 6.39 -2.02 -13.90
CA ALA A 11 5.95 -2.21 -12.52
C ALA A 11 4.63 -1.46 -12.23
N PRO A 12 3.78 -2.00 -11.34
CA PRO A 12 2.59 -1.27 -10.90
C PRO A 12 3.01 0.05 -10.26
N GLU A 13 2.14 1.06 -10.33
CA GLU A 13 2.38 2.37 -9.74
C GLU A 13 1.32 2.68 -8.68
N VAL A 14 1.78 3.01 -7.48
CA VAL A 14 0.94 3.56 -6.41
C VAL A 14 0.87 5.07 -6.61
N LEU A 15 -0.27 5.56 -7.06
CA LEU A 15 -0.50 6.99 -7.32
C LEU A 15 -0.71 7.78 -6.03
N PHE A 16 -1.48 7.21 -5.11
CA PHE A 16 -1.92 7.94 -3.92
C PHE A 16 -2.26 7.00 -2.75
N ILE A 17 -1.96 7.47 -1.54
CA ILE A 17 -2.35 6.82 -0.29
C ILE A 17 -3.19 7.82 0.50
N ASP A 18 -4.50 7.59 0.56
CA ASP A 18 -5.43 8.35 1.39
C ASP A 18 -5.47 7.76 2.80
N THR A 19 -5.10 8.59 3.77
CA THR A 19 -5.16 8.28 5.20
C THR A 19 -6.02 9.29 5.97
N GLY A 20 -6.88 10.04 5.27
CA GLY A 20 -7.68 11.11 5.88
C GLY A 20 -8.63 10.59 6.96
N GLU A 21 -9.12 9.35 6.80
CA GLU A 21 -10.00 8.68 7.77
C GLU A 21 -9.25 7.77 8.76
N TYR A 22 -7.92 7.71 8.70
CA TYR A 22 -7.11 6.88 9.57
C TYR A 22 -6.67 7.64 10.82
N ASN A 23 -7.42 7.45 11.91
CA ASN A 23 -7.13 7.98 13.24
C ASN A 23 -6.49 6.95 14.18
N GLY A 24 -5.98 5.84 13.64
CA GLY A 24 -5.31 4.80 14.43
C GLY A 24 -6.29 3.92 15.21
N LYS A 25 -7.58 3.95 14.88
CA LYS A 25 -8.57 3.04 15.46
C LYS A 25 -8.74 1.81 14.57
N ILE A 26 -9.07 0.70 15.22
CA ILE A 26 -9.48 -0.53 14.54
C ILE A 26 -10.71 -0.24 13.67
N GLY A 27 -10.67 -0.70 12.43
CA GLY A 27 -11.70 -0.50 11.43
C GLY A 27 -11.56 0.78 10.61
N ASN A 28 -10.60 1.66 10.93
CA ASN A 28 -10.35 2.84 10.09
C ASN A 28 -9.90 2.42 8.69
N PRO A 29 -10.49 3.03 7.64
CA PRO A 29 -10.11 2.72 6.28
C PRO A 29 -8.86 3.50 5.86
N ILE A 30 -8.02 2.85 5.06
CA ILE A 30 -6.94 3.47 4.29
C ILE A 30 -7.24 3.16 2.83
N MET A 31 -7.31 4.18 1.98
CA MET A 31 -7.50 3.96 0.55
C MET A 31 -6.16 4.12 -0.17
N VAL A 32 -5.88 3.21 -1.09
CA VAL A 32 -4.70 3.27 -1.94
C VAL A 32 -5.15 3.25 -3.38
N GLU A 33 -4.67 4.19 -4.18
CA GLU A 33 -4.87 4.20 -5.61
C GLU A 33 -3.63 3.59 -6.27
N ALA A 34 -3.82 2.44 -6.93
CA ALA A 34 -2.74 1.73 -7.61
C ALA A 34 -3.17 1.39 -9.05
N ILE A 35 -2.28 1.67 -10.00
CA ILE A 35 -2.50 1.45 -11.42
C ILE A 35 -1.44 0.51 -11.98
N ASP A 36 -1.81 -0.24 -13.00
CA ASP A 36 -0.90 -1.13 -13.72
C ASP A 36 -1.38 -1.19 -15.18
N ASN A 37 -0.45 -1.45 -16.10
CA ASN A 37 -0.77 -1.57 -17.52
C ASN A 37 -1.68 -2.77 -17.84
N PHE A 38 -1.67 -3.79 -16.99
CA PHE A 38 -2.51 -4.97 -17.13
C PHE A 38 -3.48 -5.08 -15.95
N GLN A 39 -2.97 -5.34 -14.75
CA GLN A 39 -3.77 -5.47 -13.53
C GLN A 39 -2.86 -5.55 -12.30
N VAL A 40 -3.16 -4.72 -11.30
CA VAL A 40 -2.62 -4.89 -9.94
C VAL A 40 -3.24 -6.15 -9.34
N LYS A 41 -2.39 -7.11 -8.96
CA LYS A 41 -2.80 -8.40 -8.38
C LYS A 41 -3.13 -8.26 -6.91
N ASP A 42 -2.24 -7.63 -6.15
CA ASP A 42 -2.36 -7.45 -4.71
C ASP A 42 -1.77 -6.10 -4.30
N VAL A 43 -2.32 -5.47 -3.26
CA VAL A 43 -1.72 -4.31 -2.60
C VAL A 43 -1.50 -4.65 -1.13
N ARG A 44 -0.25 -4.63 -0.68
CA ARG A 44 0.12 -4.84 0.71
C ARG A 44 0.27 -3.50 1.41
N ILE A 45 -0.28 -3.39 2.60
CA ILE A 45 -0.14 -2.23 3.48
C ILE A 45 0.66 -2.64 4.69
N GLU A 46 1.65 -1.83 5.04
CA GLU A 46 2.48 -1.96 6.22
C GLU A 46 2.43 -0.66 7.01
N ILE A 47 2.03 -0.75 8.27
CA ILE A 47 1.88 0.39 9.17
C ILE A 47 2.99 0.28 10.22
N PHE A 48 3.85 1.30 10.25
CA PHE A 48 4.95 1.41 11.19
C PHE A 48 4.69 2.56 12.16
N SER A 49 4.99 2.31 13.43
CA SER A 49 5.00 3.34 14.46
C SER A 49 6.11 4.36 14.20
N LYS A 50 6.02 5.52 14.84
CA LYS A 50 7.05 6.57 14.82
C LYS A 50 8.46 6.08 15.18
N SER A 51 8.56 5.04 16.01
CA SER A 51 9.83 4.41 16.38
C SER A 51 10.37 3.42 15.33
N GLY A 52 9.69 3.25 14.19
CA GLY A 52 10.03 2.28 13.15
C GLY A 52 9.56 0.85 13.43
N GLY A 53 8.82 0.62 14.52
CA GLY A 53 8.25 -0.69 14.84
C GLY A 53 7.04 -1.00 13.97
N LEU A 54 7.02 -2.15 13.31
CA LEU A 54 5.86 -2.61 12.56
C LEU A 54 4.67 -2.82 13.52
N ILE A 55 3.64 -2.01 13.37
CA ILE A 55 2.39 -2.12 14.14
C ILE A 55 1.58 -3.26 13.55
N GLU A 56 1.35 -3.19 12.23
CA GLU A 56 0.45 -4.05 11.48
C GLU A 56 0.87 -4.13 10.02
N GLN A 57 0.51 -5.23 9.39
CA GLN A 57 0.61 -5.42 7.95
C GLN A 57 -0.57 -6.24 7.45
N GLY A 58 -0.99 -6.04 6.21
CA GLY A 58 -1.98 -6.90 5.57
C GLY A 58 -2.25 -6.51 4.13
N PHE A 59 -3.09 -7.28 3.45
CA PHE A 59 -3.48 -7.01 2.07
C PHE A 59 -4.74 -6.15 2.03
N ALA A 60 -4.71 -5.11 1.19
CA ALA A 60 -5.87 -4.30 0.87
C ALA A 60 -6.80 -5.07 -0.07
N VAL A 61 -8.08 -4.71 -0.04
CA VAL A 61 -9.10 -5.32 -0.90
C VAL A 61 -9.42 -4.36 -2.04
N GLN A 62 -9.28 -4.82 -3.28
CA GLN A 62 -9.66 -4.03 -4.45
C GLN A 62 -11.16 -3.71 -4.41
N GLN A 63 -11.48 -2.43 -4.59
CA GLN A 63 -12.86 -1.97 -4.70
C GLN A 63 -13.40 -2.30 -6.10
N LYS A 64 -14.68 -2.66 -6.17
CA LYS A 64 -15.28 -3.25 -7.38
C LYS A 64 -15.17 -2.33 -8.60
N CYS A 65 -14.50 -2.80 -9.65
CA CYS A 65 -14.29 -2.10 -10.92
C CYS A 65 -13.57 -0.74 -10.79
N THR A 66 -12.69 -0.58 -9.79
CA THR A 66 -11.88 0.64 -9.63
C THR A 66 -10.40 0.32 -9.40
N LEU A 67 -9.58 1.37 -9.45
CA LEU A 67 -8.15 1.36 -9.13
C LEU A 67 -7.89 1.57 -7.63
N TYR A 68 -8.97 1.66 -6.84
CA TYR A 68 -8.92 1.90 -5.41
C TYR A 68 -8.86 0.59 -4.64
N TRP A 69 -7.94 0.53 -3.70
CA TRP A 69 -7.73 -0.56 -2.77
C TRP A 69 -8.06 -0.08 -1.38
N LYS A 70 -8.96 -0.78 -0.71
CA LYS A 70 -9.38 -0.43 0.64
C LYS A 70 -8.73 -1.38 1.64
N TYR A 71 -7.89 -0.83 2.49
CA TYR A 71 -7.38 -1.50 3.66
C TYR A 71 -8.18 -1.08 4.89
N LYS A 72 -8.40 -2.00 5.83
CA LYS A 72 -9.03 -1.69 7.11
C LYS A 72 -8.03 -2.04 8.20
N ALA A 73 -7.70 -1.06 9.02
CA ALA A 73 -6.82 -1.27 10.16
C ALA A 73 -7.43 -2.33 11.09
N THR A 74 -6.64 -3.34 11.46
CA THR A 74 -7.09 -4.40 12.39
C THR A 74 -6.55 -4.20 13.80
N LYS A 75 -5.60 -3.27 13.96
CA LYS A 75 -4.92 -2.98 15.22
C LYS A 75 -4.99 -1.50 15.54
N GLU A 76 -5.08 -1.22 16.84
CA GLU A 76 -5.07 0.13 17.34
C GLU A 76 -3.65 0.70 17.31
N ASN A 77 -3.53 1.91 16.80
CA ASN A 77 -2.34 2.74 16.86
C ASN A 77 -2.67 4.01 17.67
N PRO A 78 -2.32 4.06 18.97
CA PRO A 78 -2.61 5.21 19.81
C PRO A 78 -1.86 6.49 19.39
N TRP A 79 -0.81 6.38 18.57
CA TRP A 79 -0.04 7.51 18.06
C TRP A 79 0.01 7.50 16.54
N VAL A 80 -1.00 8.09 15.90
CA VAL A 80 -1.01 8.27 14.43
C VAL A 80 0.04 9.26 13.94
N THR A 81 0.34 10.31 14.70
CA THR A 81 1.33 11.31 14.30
C THR A 81 2.75 10.74 14.37
N GLY A 82 3.46 10.84 13.26
CA GLY A 82 4.73 10.18 12.98
C GLY A 82 4.60 8.74 12.49
N THR A 83 3.39 8.24 12.18
CA THR A 83 3.21 6.88 11.65
C THR A 83 3.65 6.85 10.20
N ARG A 84 4.44 5.85 9.85
CA ARG A 84 4.85 5.59 8.47
C ARG A 84 3.97 4.49 7.89
N ILE A 85 3.30 4.79 6.79
CA ILE A 85 2.46 3.82 6.08
C ILE A 85 3.13 3.56 4.73
N VAL A 86 3.35 2.28 4.44
CA VAL A 86 3.94 1.80 3.20
C VAL A 86 2.89 0.99 2.46
N ALA A 87 2.60 1.35 1.22
CA ALA A 87 1.73 0.62 0.33
C ALA A 87 2.57 0.03 -0.80
N THR A 88 2.55 -1.30 -0.94
CA THR A 88 3.29 -2.04 -1.96
C THR A 88 2.29 -2.69 -2.91
N ALA A 89 2.23 -2.19 -4.14
CA ALA A 89 1.47 -2.80 -5.21
C ALA A 89 2.28 -3.92 -5.86
N ILE A 90 1.64 -5.04 -6.16
CA ILE A 90 2.23 -6.24 -6.75
C ILE A 90 1.39 -6.61 -7.96
N ASP A 91 2.01 -6.88 -9.10
CA ASP A 91 1.33 -7.31 -10.32
C ASP A 91 1.40 -8.83 -10.55
N LEU A 92 0.83 -9.29 -11.68
CA LEU A 92 0.79 -10.71 -12.03
C LEU A 92 2.18 -11.34 -12.30
N PRO A 93 3.07 -10.73 -13.11
CA PRO A 93 4.42 -11.23 -13.31
C PRO A 93 5.34 -11.06 -12.08
N GLY A 94 4.89 -10.37 -11.03
CA GLY A 94 5.57 -10.27 -9.74
C GLY A 94 6.48 -9.04 -9.61
N ASN A 95 6.29 -8.03 -10.46
CA ASN A 95 6.79 -6.69 -10.24
C ASN A 95 6.11 -6.09 -9.00
N GLU A 96 6.90 -5.41 -8.19
CA GLU A 96 6.42 -4.72 -7.01
C GLU A 96 6.93 -3.29 -6.96
N GLN A 97 6.07 -2.39 -6.51
CA GLN A 97 6.41 -0.99 -6.27
C GLN A 97 5.79 -0.55 -4.94
N SER A 98 6.60 0.08 -4.10
CA SER A 98 6.17 0.60 -2.81
C SER A 98 6.17 2.12 -2.80
N MET A 99 5.12 2.71 -2.25
CA MET A 99 5.05 4.12 -1.88
C MET A 99 4.90 4.24 -0.37
N GLU A 100 5.57 5.22 0.22
CA GLU A 100 5.47 5.50 1.65
C GLU A 100 5.01 6.92 1.93
N ILE A 101 4.23 7.08 3.00
CA ILE A 101 3.81 8.37 3.51
C ILE A 101 3.95 8.42 5.04
N PHE A 102 4.01 9.63 5.56
CA PHE A 102 4.02 9.91 6.99
C PHE A 102 2.79 10.73 7.36
N ILE A 103 2.09 10.30 8.41
CA ILE A 103 1.03 11.07 9.10
C ILE A 103 1.68 11.88 10.22
#